data_AF-A0A1Z9IP91-F1
#
_entry.id   AF-A0A1Z9IP91-F1
#
_cell.length_a   1.000
_cell.length_b   1.000
_cell.length_c   1.000
_cell.angle_alpha   90.00
_cell.angle_beta   90.00
_cell.angle_gamma   90.00
#
_symmetry.space_group_name_H-M   'P 1'
#
loop_
_entity.id
_entity.type
_entity.pdbx_description
1 polymer ?
#
loop_
_entity_poly.entity_id
_entity_poly.type
_entity_poly.pdbx_seq_one_letter_code
_entity_poly.pdbx_strand_id
1 'polypeptide(L)'
;MKKNITIMIFLFTMLMAQDCCEAEAIAENECAGIGCYIPQCTEECEWELMQCWSSTGYCWCVDENGIEIEGTSTPSWQGYPNCENQNNCIDGEVNLDNPCNPMECFDGEWVEIIIDCAEDFGIPCDGGIYISPPEDQCCSDCISYGDVNMDSSVNVLDAIDVVSLILFGEYNELVDMNFDDSLNVLDLIEIIDTIINL
;
A
#
# COMPACT_ATOMS: atom_id res chain seq x y z
N MET A 1 -52.58 -0.42 8.45
CA MET A 1 -51.26 0.23 8.67
C MET A 1 -50.83 -0.03 10.10
N LYS A 2 -50.04 -1.08 10.37
CA LYS A 2 -49.38 -1.42 11.66
C LYS A 2 -48.72 -2.83 11.58
N LYS A 3 -48.05 -3.17 10.47
CA LYS A 3 -47.37 -4.47 10.30
C LYS A 3 -45.88 -4.37 9.92
N ASN A 4 -45.33 -3.15 9.75
CA ASN A 4 -43.94 -2.98 9.30
C ASN A 4 -43.00 -2.45 10.39
N ILE A 5 -43.51 -2.04 11.56
CA ILE A 5 -42.67 -1.50 12.66
C ILE A 5 -42.03 -2.64 13.46
N THR A 6 -42.72 -3.77 13.66
CA THR A 6 -42.17 -4.91 14.44
C THR A 6 -41.05 -5.65 13.70
N ILE A 7 -41.09 -5.73 12.37
CA ILE A 7 -40.02 -6.37 11.56
C ILE A 7 -38.79 -5.45 11.45
N MET A 8 -38.99 -4.13 11.41
CA MET A 8 -37.88 -3.16 11.41
C MET A 8 -37.14 -3.08 12.75
N ILE A 9 -37.81 -3.37 13.88
CA ILE A 9 -37.14 -3.44 15.20
C ILE A 9 -36.30 -4.73 15.32
N PHE A 10 -36.77 -5.85 14.75
CA PHE A 10 -36.03 -7.11 14.74
C PHE A 10 -34.86 -7.16 13.74
N LEU A 11 -34.86 -6.30 12.71
CA LEU A 11 -33.75 -6.11 11.78
C LEU A 11 -32.76 -5.03 12.23
N PHE A 12 -33.08 -4.23 13.25
CA PHE A 12 -32.22 -3.16 13.77
C PHE A 12 -31.29 -3.62 14.90
N THR A 13 -31.42 -4.85 15.40
CA THR A 13 -30.46 -5.42 16.37
C THR A 13 -29.24 -6.06 15.68
N MET A 14 -29.05 -5.85 14.38
CA MET A 14 -27.98 -6.49 13.60
C MET A 14 -26.72 -5.62 13.42
N LEU A 15 -26.58 -4.51 14.16
CA LEU A 15 -25.43 -3.59 14.07
C LEU A 15 -25.14 -2.93 15.43
N MET A 16 -24.92 -3.73 16.47
CA MET A 16 -24.06 -3.28 17.57
C MET A 16 -22.79 -4.11 17.42
N ALA A 17 -21.68 -3.47 17.08
CA ALA A 17 -20.39 -4.05 17.38
C ALA A 17 -20.39 -4.20 18.91
N GLN A 18 -20.51 -5.43 19.39
CA GLN A 18 -20.43 -5.73 20.81
C GLN A 18 -19.00 -5.40 21.22
N ASP A 19 -18.81 -4.34 22.01
CA ASP A 19 -17.49 -4.04 22.56
C ASP A 19 -17.07 -5.14 23.57
N CYS A 20 -15.79 -5.19 23.90
CA CYS A 20 -15.26 -6.27 24.74
C CYS A 20 -15.95 -6.29 26.11
N CYS A 21 -16.16 -5.12 26.72
CA CYS A 21 -16.83 -4.99 28.03
C CYS A 21 -18.25 -5.57 28.02
N GLU A 22 -19.02 -5.34 26.94
CA GLU A 22 -20.36 -5.91 26.83
C GLU A 22 -20.31 -7.44 26.65
N ALA A 23 -19.31 -7.96 25.93
CA ALA A 23 -19.08 -9.40 25.80
C ALA A 23 -18.64 -10.04 27.13
N GLU A 24 -17.78 -9.38 27.90
CA GLU A 24 -17.37 -9.78 29.25
C GLU A 24 -18.58 -9.86 30.19
N ALA A 25 -19.40 -8.82 30.25
CA ALA A 25 -20.57 -8.75 31.13
C ALA A 25 -21.62 -9.84 30.82
N ILE A 26 -21.81 -10.17 29.54
CA ILE A 26 -22.66 -11.30 29.14
C ILE A 26 -22.05 -12.62 29.60
N ALA A 27 -20.75 -12.82 29.34
CA ALA A 27 -20.05 -14.04 29.71
C ALA A 27 -20.09 -14.28 31.23
N GLU A 28 -19.94 -13.24 32.05
CA GLU A 28 -20.05 -13.31 33.51
C GLU A 28 -21.46 -13.71 33.97
N ASN A 29 -22.49 -13.13 33.36
CA ASN A 29 -23.89 -13.39 33.76
C ASN A 29 -24.37 -14.78 33.32
N GLU A 30 -23.91 -15.25 32.16
CA GLU A 30 -24.25 -16.58 31.63
C GLU A 30 -23.39 -17.70 32.23
N CYS A 31 -22.22 -17.38 32.80
CA CYS A 31 -21.34 -18.38 33.40
C CYS A 31 -21.91 -18.92 34.72
N ALA A 32 -22.61 -20.05 34.64
CA ALA A 32 -23.24 -20.73 35.77
C ALA A 32 -22.30 -21.56 36.67
N GLY A 33 -20.97 -21.32 36.66
CA GLY A 33 -20.04 -22.11 37.47
C GLY A 33 -18.54 -21.85 37.26
N ILE A 34 -17.71 -22.81 37.66
CA ILE A 34 -16.25 -22.78 37.47
C ILE A 34 -15.94 -23.34 36.09
N GLY A 35 -15.20 -22.56 35.29
CA GLY A 35 -14.53 -23.06 34.10
C GLY A 35 -14.93 -22.43 32.78
N CYS A 36 -15.80 -21.42 32.76
CA CYS A 36 -16.12 -20.68 31.55
C CYS A 36 -14.94 -19.80 31.10
N TYR A 37 -14.94 -19.45 29.82
CA TYR A 37 -14.12 -18.38 29.30
C TYR A 37 -14.83 -17.04 29.54
N ILE A 38 -14.08 -16.09 30.08
CA ILE A 38 -14.50 -14.70 30.26
C ILE A 38 -13.49 -13.87 29.47
N PRO A 39 -13.91 -13.11 28.43
CA PRO A 39 -13.06 -12.18 27.71
C PRO A 39 -12.27 -11.25 28.63
N GLN A 40 -11.03 -10.98 28.29
CA GLN A 40 -10.20 -9.97 28.94
C GLN A 40 -10.20 -8.68 28.12
N CYS A 41 -10.53 -7.56 28.77
CA CYS A 41 -10.74 -6.27 28.12
C CYS A 41 -9.87 -5.17 28.73
N THR A 42 -9.49 -4.19 27.92
CA THR A 42 -8.82 -2.96 28.38
C THR A 42 -9.80 -2.02 29.07
N GLU A 43 -9.30 -0.96 29.72
CA GLU A 43 -10.15 0.06 30.37
C GLU A 43 -11.02 0.82 29.35
N GLU A 44 -10.57 0.89 28.09
CA GLU A 44 -11.26 1.49 26.96
C GLU A 44 -12.30 0.57 26.29
N CYS A 45 -12.53 -0.64 26.85
CA CYS A 45 -13.42 -1.67 26.31
C CYS A 45 -12.97 -2.27 24.97
N GLU A 46 -11.66 -2.23 24.70
CA GLU A 46 -11.02 -2.97 23.62
C GLU A 46 -10.62 -4.37 24.09
N TRP A 47 -10.41 -5.30 23.16
CA TRP A 47 -9.93 -6.63 23.49
C TRP A 47 -8.47 -6.58 23.91
N GLU A 48 -8.11 -7.19 25.04
CA GLU A 48 -6.70 -7.43 25.33
C GLU A 48 -6.11 -8.34 24.22
N LEU A 49 -4.96 -7.96 23.68
CA LEU A 49 -4.35 -8.67 22.54
C LEU A 49 -4.12 -10.16 22.82
N MET A 50 -3.86 -10.52 24.06
CA MET A 50 -3.78 -11.89 24.54
C MET A 50 -5.03 -12.23 25.34
N GLN A 51 -5.73 -13.29 24.92
CA GLN A 51 -6.84 -13.86 25.68
C GLN A 51 -6.40 -15.17 26.34
N CYS A 52 -6.91 -15.46 27.53
CA CYS A 52 -6.59 -16.66 28.29
C CYS A 52 -7.83 -17.35 28.84
N TRP A 53 -7.95 -18.65 28.58
CA TRP A 53 -8.95 -19.51 29.22
C TRP A 53 -8.33 -20.33 30.34
N SER A 54 -8.36 -19.76 31.55
CA SER A 54 -7.75 -20.35 32.76
C SER A 54 -8.19 -21.78 33.08
N SER A 55 -9.42 -22.17 32.71
CA SER A 55 -9.93 -23.52 32.99
C SER A 55 -9.33 -24.61 32.10
N THR A 56 -8.98 -24.26 30.85
CA THR A 56 -8.30 -25.17 29.92
C THR A 56 -6.79 -25.02 30.02
N GLY A 57 -6.33 -23.87 30.52
CA GLY A 57 -4.93 -23.49 30.59
C GLY A 57 -4.36 -23.09 29.23
N TYR A 58 -5.18 -22.56 28.32
CA TYR A 58 -4.74 -22.07 27.01
C TYR A 58 -4.83 -20.55 26.94
N CYS A 59 -3.90 -19.94 26.20
CA CYS A 59 -3.94 -18.54 25.82
C CYS A 59 -3.69 -18.40 24.32
N TRP A 60 -4.26 -17.38 23.68
CA TRP A 60 -4.13 -17.10 22.24
C TRP A 60 -4.12 -15.58 22.01
N CYS A 61 -3.74 -15.15 20.81
CA CYS A 61 -3.86 -13.75 20.42
C CYS A 61 -5.17 -13.51 19.68
N VAL A 62 -5.72 -12.30 19.81
CA VAL A 62 -6.93 -11.86 19.10
C VAL A 62 -6.70 -10.59 18.29
N ASP A 63 -7.53 -10.38 17.27
CA ASP A 63 -7.61 -9.12 16.54
C ASP A 63 -8.46 -8.06 17.28
N GLU A 64 -8.64 -6.88 16.68
CA GLU A 64 -9.46 -5.78 17.23
C GLU A 64 -10.93 -6.15 17.50
N ASN A 65 -11.42 -7.24 16.91
CA ASN A 65 -12.79 -7.73 17.05
C ASN A 65 -12.89 -8.91 18.03
N GLY A 66 -11.80 -9.30 18.69
CA GLY A 66 -11.77 -10.43 19.61
C GLY A 66 -11.72 -11.80 18.93
N ILE A 67 -11.43 -11.85 17.62
CA ILE A 67 -11.32 -13.10 16.86
C ILE A 67 -9.92 -13.67 17.05
N GLU A 68 -9.84 -14.96 17.40
CA GLU A 68 -8.56 -15.67 17.54
C GLU A 68 -7.75 -15.64 16.25
N ILE A 69 -6.47 -15.27 16.37
CA ILE A 69 -5.48 -15.36 15.30
C ILE A 69 -5.00 -16.82 15.22
N GLU A 70 -5.21 -17.46 14.07
CA GLU A 70 -4.88 -18.87 13.86
C GLU A 70 -3.39 -19.16 14.15
N GLY A 71 -3.13 -20.26 14.88
CA GLY A 71 -1.78 -20.70 15.21
C GLY A 71 -1.17 -20.07 16.46
N THR A 72 -1.87 -19.16 17.16
CA THR A 72 -1.36 -18.51 18.38
C THR A 72 -1.71 -19.25 19.68
N SER A 73 -2.65 -20.20 19.64
CA SER A 73 -3.10 -20.96 20.81
C SER A 73 -1.97 -21.78 21.45
N THR A 74 -1.60 -21.40 22.67
CA THR A 74 -0.49 -21.99 23.43
C THR A 74 -0.96 -22.41 24.83
N PRO A 75 -0.63 -23.62 25.29
CA PRO A 75 -0.90 -24.00 26.67
C PRO A 75 0.02 -23.23 27.64
N SER A 76 -0.55 -22.63 28.69
CA SER A 76 0.11 -21.72 29.63
C SER A 76 1.31 -22.31 30.38
N TRP A 77 1.40 -23.65 30.46
CA TRP A 77 2.55 -24.34 31.04
C TRP A 77 3.74 -24.50 30.08
N GLN A 78 3.57 -24.17 28.80
CA GLN A 78 4.66 -24.08 27.80
C GLN A 78 5.10 -22.63 27.56
N GLY A 79 4.32 -21.65 28.02
CA GLY A 79 4.56 -20.22 27.84
C GLY A 79 3.27 -19.48 27.48
N TYR A 80 3.40 -18.19 27.19
CA TYR A 80 2.32 -17.34 26.67
C TYR A 80 2.62 -16.97 25.21
N PRO A 81 1.60 -16.82 24.35
CA PRO A 81 1.81 -16.33 22.99
C PRO A 81 2.34 -14.89 23.01
N ASN A 82 3.21 -14.55 22.06
CA ASN A 82 3.65 -13.18 21.89
C ASN A 82 2.62 -12.42 21.04
N CYS A 83 1.77 -11.63 21.71
CA CYS A 83 0.72 -10.84 21.07
C CYS A 83 1.08 -9.36 20.90
N GLU A 84 2.30 -8.95 21.28
CA GLU A 84 2.77 -7.57 21.09
C GLU A 84 3.07 -7.26 19.61
N ASN A 85 3.15 -8.29 18.75
CA ASN A 85 3.37 -8.16 17.32
C ASN A 85 2.17 -8.69 16.51
N GLN A 86 1.17 -7.83 16.28
CA GLN A 86 0.18 -8.04 15.22
C GLN A 86 0.76 -7.83 13.80
N ASN A 87 2.07 -7.56 13.67
CA ASN A 87 2.81 -7.43 12.41
C ASN A 87 3.47 -8.73 11.92
N ASN A 88 3.10 -9.89 12.49
CA ASN A 88 3.67 -11.16 12.06
C ASN A 88 3.16 -11.53 10.67
N CYS A 89 4.01 -11.35 9.68
CA CYS A 89 3.87 -11.92 8.35
C CYS A 89 4.50 -13.32 8.29
N ILE A 90 4.21 -14.08 7.24
CA ILE A 90 4.87 -15.37 7.01
C ILE A 90 6.16 -15.11 6.22
N ASP A 91 7.29 -15.63 6.69
CA ASP A 91 8.59 -15.51 5.99
C ASP A 91 8.47 -15.80 4.49
N GLY A 92 8.93 -14.85 3.68
CA GLY A 92 8.84 -14.88 2.22
C GLY A 92 7.54 -14.34 1.62
N GLU A 93 6.59 -13.86 2.43
CA GLU A 93 5.50 -13.01 1.95
C GLU A 93 6.04 -11.68 1.41
N VAL A 94 5.33 -11.12 0.43
CA VAL A 94 5.63 -9.81 -0.15
C VAL A 94 4.38 -8.94 -0.13
N ASN A 95 4.54 -7.67 0.21
CA ASN A 95 3.54 -6.64 0.04
C ASN A 95 4.02 -5.68 -1.06
N LEU A 96 3.22 -5.56 -2.12
CA LEU A 96 3.50 -4.70 -3.28
C LEU A 96 2.41 -3.64 -3.47
N ASP A 97 1.61 -3.36 -2.44
CA ASP A 97 0.51 -2.39 -2.50
C ASP A 97 1.01 -0.98 -2.80
N ASN A 98 2.23 -0.67 -2.32
CA ASN A 98 2.96 0.54 -2.66
C ASN A 98 4.17 0.18 -3.53
N PRO A 99 4.18 0.53 -4.84
CA PRO A 99 5.30 0.24 -5.72
C PRO A 99 6.59 0.96 -5.29
N CYS A 100 6.49 2.05 -4.53
CA CYS A 100 7.63 2.81 -4.00
C CYS A 100 8.07 2.39 -2.60
N ASN A 101 7.29 1.54 -1.91
CA ASN A 101 7.65 0.99 -0.61
C ASN A 101 7.22 -0.50 -0.54
N PRO A 102 7.80 -1.35 -1.39
CA PRO A 102 7.55 -2.78 -1.33
C PRO A 102 8.18 -3.38 -0.07
N MET A 103 7.49 -4.35 0.53
CA MET A 103 7.95 -5.02 1.74
C MET A 103 8.08 -6.53 1.52
N GLU A 104 9.09 -7.15 2.13
CA GLU A 104 9.26 -8.60 2.23
C GLU A 104 9.17 -9.00 3.70
N CYS A 105 8.63 -10.18 3.98
CA CYS A 105 8.65 -10.72 5.31
C CYS A 105 9.93 -11.52 5.59
N PHE A 106 10.64 -11.17 6.67
CA PHE A 106 11.84 -11.85 7.12
C PHE A 106 11.88 -11.97 8.65
N ASP A 107 12.06 -13.19 9.15
CA ASP A 107 12.05 -13.54 10.58
C ASP A 107 10.76 -13.10 11.30
N GLY A 108 9.63 -13.19 10.58
CA GLY A 108 8.31 -12.75 11.05
C GLY A 108 8.12 -11.22 11.07
N GLU A 109 9.03 -10.44 10.50
CA GLU A 109 8.93 -8.98 10.42
C GLU A 109 8.92 -8.47 8.97
N TRP A 110 8.08 -7.47 8.69
CA TRP A 110 8.11 -6.77 7.41
C TRP A 110 9.36 -5.90 7.31
N VAL A 111 10.18 -6.17 6.30
CA VAL A 111 11.35 -5.38 5.93
C VAL A 111 11.11 -4.71 4.58
N GLU A 112 11.49 -3.44 4.46
CA GLU A 112 11.38 -2.69 3.21
C GLU A 112 12.42 -3.19 2.19
N ILE A 113 11.96 -3.44 0.96
CA ILE A 113 12.83 -3.76 -0.17
C ILE A 113 13.34 -2.44 -0.73
N ILE A 114 14.66 -2.26 -0.68
CA ILE A 114 15.33 -1.06 -1.20
C ILE A 114 15.23 -1.04 -2.73
N ILE A 115 14.59 -0.01 -3.27
CA ILE A 115 14.55 0.27 -4.71
C ILE A 115 15.66 1.29 -5.04
N ASP A 116 16.56 0.93 -5.93
CA ASP A 116 17.66 1.80 -6.32
C ASP A 116 17.31 2.67 -7.54
N CYS A 117 16.55 3.76 -7.33
CA CYS A 117 16.23 4.71 -8.40
C CYS A 117 17.45 5.60 -8.75
N ALA A 118 17.75 5.77 -10.05
CA ALA A 118 18.93 6.52 -10.50
C ALA A 118 18.95 7.98 -9.99
N GLU A 119 17.79 8.65 -9.98
CA GLU A 119 17.65 10.03 -9.52
C GLU A 119 17.96 10.22 -8.03
N ASP A 120 17.62 9.24 -7.19
CA ASP A 120 17.87 9.29 -5.73
C ASP A 120 19.36 9.18 -5.39
N PHE A 121 20.14 8.53 -6.26
CA PHE A 121 21.60 8.52 -6.18
C PHE A 121 22.25 9.76 -6.81
N GLY A 122 21.46 10.72 -7.26
CA GLY A 122 21.93 11.95 -7.91
C GLY A 122 22.59 11.69 -9.26
N ILE A 123 22.23 10.59 -9.94
CA ILE A 123 22.69 10.34 -11.31
C ILE A 123 21.98 11.34 -12.23
N PRO A 124 22.71 12.21 -12.95
CA PRO A 124 22.10 13.16 -13.86
C PRO A 124 21.49 12.44 -15.07
N CYS A 125 20.35 12.94 -15.54
CA CYS A 125 19.78 12.55 -16.83
C CYS A 125 20.47 13.36 -17.93
N ASP A 126 21.68 12.94 -18.32
CA ASP A 126 22.50 13.67 -19.29
C ASP A 126 21.81 13.72 -20.66
N GLY A 127 21.52 14.94 -21.14
CA GLY A 127 20.83 15.13 -22.42
C GLY A 127 19.35 14.77 -22.38
N GLY A 128 18.73 14.76 -21.19
CA GLY A 128 17.32 14.48 -21.02
C GLY A 128 16.71 15.12 -19.78
N ILE A 129 15.53 14.65 -19.42
CA ILE A 129 14.79 15.02 -18.22
C ILE A 129 14.24 13.78 -17.54
N TYR A 130 14.18 13.81 -16.20
CA TYR A 130 13.44 12.80 -15.44
C TYR A 130 11.95 13.11 -15.52
N ILE A 131 11.18 12.16 -16.03
CA ILE A 131 9.72 12.22 -16.03
C ILE A 131 9.19 11.33 -14.92
N SER A 132 8.34 11.91 -14.07
CA SER A 132 7.71 11.18 -12.98
C SER A 132 6.97 9.95 -13.49
N PRO A 133 7.09 8.82 -12.77
CA PRO A 133 6.46 7.58 -13.20
C PRO A 133 4.93 7.66 -13.14
N PRO A 134 4.22 6.77 -13.85
CA PRO A 134 2.81 6.50 -13.60
C PRO A 134 2.57 5.93 -12.19
N GLU A 135 1.32 5.91 -11.73
CA GLU A 135 0.95 5.49 -10.36
C GLU A 135 1.39 4.06 -9.98
N ASP A 136 1.66 3.19 -10.96
CA ASP A 136 2.06 1.80 -10.78
C ASP A 136 3.59 1.58 -10.82
N GLN A 137 4.37 2.65 -10.88
CA GLN A 137 5.83 2.61 -10.96
C GLN A 137 6.48 3.53 -9.92
N CYS A 138 7.71 3.19 -9.51
CA CYS A 138 8.43 3.91 -8.45
C CYS A 138 9.43 4.93 -8.97
N CYS A 139 10.29 4.54 -9.92
CA CYS A 139 11.40 5.38 -10.35
C CYS A 139 11.00 6.23 -11.56
N SER A 140 11.47 7.47 -11.60
CA SER A 140 11.35 8.28 -12.81
C SER A 140 12.19 7.70 -13.95
N ASP A 141 11.68 7.83 -15.17
CA ASP A 141 12.42 7.49 -16.37
C ASP A 141 13.23 8.70 -16.85
N CYS A 142 14.48 8.47 -17.24
CA CYS A 142 15.31 9.47 -17.90
C CYS A 142 15.05 9.41 -19.42
N ILE A 143 14.34 10.42 -19.93
CA ILE A 143 13.99 10.50 -21.35
C ILE A 143 14.87 11.55 -22.02
N SER A 144 15.54 11.17 -23.12
CA SER A 144 16.39 12.08 -23.89
C SER A 144 15.58 13.19 -24.55
N TYR A 145 16.10 14.41 -24.55
CA TYR A 145 15.52 15.50 -25.34
C TYR A 145 15.47 15.10 -26.81
N GLY A 146 14.33 15.34 -27.45
CA GLY A 146 14.10 14.97 -28.84
C GLY A 146 13.74 13.50 -29.09
N ASP A 147 13.65 12.62 -28.08
CA ASP A 147 13.12 11.25 -28.22
C ASP A 147 11.61 11.27 -27.93
N VAL A 148 10.81 11.48 -28.98
CA VAL A 148 9.38 11.78 -28.85
C VAL A 148 8.54 10.52 -28.82
N ASN A 149 8.98 9.49 -29.54
CA ASN A 149 8.31 8.20 -29.58
C ASN A 149 8.83 7.23 -28.51
N MET A 150 9.79 7.66 -27.69
CA MET A 150 10.32 6.95 -26.53
C MET A 150 10.97 5.60 -26.92
N ASP A 151 11.62 5.55 -28.08
CA ASP A 151 12.34 4.35 -28.54
C ASP A 151 13.83 4.32 -28.12
N SER A 152 14.24 5.28 -27.28
CA SER A 152 15.60 5.49 -26.80
C SER A 152 16.57 5.98 -27.88
N SER A 153 16.08 6.51 -29.00
CA SER A 153 16.93 7.04 -30.07
C SER A 153 16.35 8.31 -30.68
N VAL A 154 17.14 9.39 -30.70
CA VAL A 154 16.77 10.62 -31.41
C VAL A 154 17.08 10.46 -32.88
N ASN A 155 16.05 10.31 -33.71
CA ASN A 155 16.18 10.07 -35.14
C ASN A 155 15.08 10.80 -35.96
N VAL A 156 15.04 10.53 -37.27
CA VAL A 156 14.11 11.23 -38.19
C VAL A 156 12.64 10.97 -37.84
N LEU A 157 12.32 9.85 -37.19
CA LEU A 157 10.96 9.55 -36.72
C LEU A 157 10.51 10.56 -35.66
N ASP A 158 11.39 10.93 -34.73
CA ASP A 158 11.08 11.94 -33.71
C ASP A 158 10.84 13.32 -34.31
N ALA A 159 11.67 13.70 -35.29
CA ALA A 159 11.48 14.94 -36.03
C ALA A 159 10.11 15.00 -36.74
N ILE A 160 9.60 13.86 -37.23
CA ILE A 160 8.26 13.76 -37.83
C ILE A 160 7.17 13.94 -36.77
N ASP A 161 7.36 13.40 -35.59
CA ASP A 161 6.41 13.54 -34.48
C ASP A 161 6.37 14.99 -33.98
N VAL A 162 7.52 15.66 -33.90
CA VAL A 162 7.60 17.11 -33.58
C VAL A 162 6.88 17.97 -34.60
N VAL A 163 7.04 17.68 -35.90
CA VAL A 163 6.26 18.37 -36.95
C VAL A 163 4.76 18.23 -36.68
N SER A 164 4.31 17.06 -36.25
CA SER A 164 2.91 16.84 -35.91
C SER A 164 2.47 17.69 -34.72
N LEU A 165 3.25 17.72 -33.63
CA LEU A 165 2.97 18.55 -32.46
C LEU A 165 2.86 20.05 -32.83
N ILE A 166 3.81 20.57 -33.61
CA ILE A 166 3.79 21.96 -34.11
C ILE A 166 2.53 22.24 -34.93
N LEU A 167 2.15 21.32 -35.84
CA LEU A 167 0.99 21.49 -36.72
C LEU A 167 -0.34 21.46 -35.96
N PHE A 168 -0.43 20.68 -34.87
CA PHE A 168 -1.61 20.63 -34.01
C PHE A 168 -1.60 21.68 -32.89
N GLY A 169 -0.49 22.41 -32.71
CA GLY A 169 -0.34 23.41 -31.66
C GLY A 169 -0.26 22.77 -30.26
N GLU A 170 0.24 21.54 -30.19
CA GLU A 170 0.48 20.83 -28.94
C GLU A 170 1.89 21.15 -28.43
N TYR A 171 2.04 21.34 -27.13
CA TYR A 171 3.33 21.62 -26.49
C TYR A 171 3.85 20.36 -25.80
N ASN A 172 5.16 20.13 -25.90
CA ASN A 172 5.85 19.07 -25.19
C ASN A 172 7.26 19.57 -24.81
N GLU A 173 7.59 19.53 -23.52
CA GLU A 173 8.86 20.02 -22.97
C GLU A 173 10.08 19.23 -23.46
N LEU A 174 9.90 17.94 -23.82
CA LEU A 174 10.98 17.11 -24.36
C LEU A 174 11.57 17.62 -25.68
N VAL A 175 10.80 18.46 -26.38
CA VAL A 175 11.14 18.94 -27.72
C VAL A 175 11.24 20.46 -27.78
N ASP A 176 11.18 21.14 -26.64
CA ASP A 176 11.56 22.54 -26.49
C ASP A 176 13.10 22.62 -26.32
N MET A 177 13.81 22.46 -27.44
CA MET A 177 15.27 22.29 -27.43
C MET A 177 16.02 23.56 -27.00
N ASN A 178 15.42 24.74 -27.21
CA ASN A 178 16.02 26.01 -26.85
C ASN A 178 15.51 26.61 -25.52
N PHE A 179 14.56 25.92 -24.88
CA PHE A 179 13.99 26.25 -23.57
C PHE A 179 13.33 27.64 -23.54
N ASP A 180 12.60 27.99 -24.60
CA ASP A 180 11.86 29.26 -24.69
C ASP A 180 10.35 29.13 -24.40
N ASP A 181 9.94 27.97 -23.87
CA ASP A 181 8.56 27.58 -23.56
C ASP A 181 7.64 27.59 -24.81
N SER A 182 8.21 27.52 -26.03
CA SER A 182 7.46 27.62 -27.29
C SER A 182 7.88 26.60 -28.33
N LEU A 183 7.08 25.54 -28.53
CA LEU A 183 7.37 24.56 -29.57
C LEU A 183 7.13 25.10 -30.99
N ASN A 184 8.19 25.23 -31.77
CA ASN A 184 8.18 25.77 -33.12
C ASN A 184 9.29 25.20 -34.03
N VAL A 185 9.48 25.79 -35.21
CA VAL A 185 10.44 25.28 -36.22
C VAL A 185 11.89 25.42 -35.75
N LEU A 186 12.19 26.34 -34.83
CA LEU A 186 13.53 26.48 -34.26
C LEU A 186 13.92 25.23 -33.49
N ASP A 187 13.02 24.66 -32.71
CA ASP A 187 13.30 23.46 -31.90
C ASP A 187 13.48 22.22 -32.79
N LEU A 188 12.66 22.11 -33.83
CA LEU A 188 12.81 21.06 -34.84
C LEU A 188 14.19 21.13 -35.55
N ILE A 189 14.73 22.33 -35.80
CA ILE A 189 16.06 22.49 -36.39
C ILE A 189 17.14 21.95 -35.44
N GLU A 190 17.00 22.17 -34.14
CA GLU A 190 17.95 21.67 -33.14
C GLU A 190 17.91 20.15 -32.99
N ILE A 191 16.72 19.54 -33.08
CA ILE A 191 16.59 18.08 -33.18
C ILE A 191 17.30 17.55 -34.43
N ILE A 192 17.08 18.19 -35.59
CA ILE A 192 17.75 17.80 -36.84
C ILE A 192 19.28 17.95 -36.73
N ASP A 193 19.76 19.04 -36.11
CA ASP A 193 21.18 19.25 -35.88
C ASP A 193 21.77 18.14 -34.99
N THR A 194 21.03 17.72 -33.95
CA THR A 194 21.37 16.58 -33.10
C THR A 194 21.49 15.29 -33.91
N ILE A 195 20.50 14.98 -34.75
CA ILE A 195 20.49 13.78 -35.60
C ILE A 195 21.69 13.74 -36.58
N ILE A 196 22.08 14.90 -37.13
CA ILE A 196 23.12 14.99 -38.16
C ILE A 196 24.53 15.02 -37.55
N ASN A 197 24.68 15.56 -36.34
CA ASN A 197 25.98 15.73 -35.68
C ASN A 197 26.30 14.65 -34.64
N LEU A 198 25.43 13.65 -34.47
CA LEU A 198 25.67 12.41 -33.71
C LEU A 198 26.70 11.48 -34.38
#